data_AF-A0A0C2VS18-F1
#
_entry.id   AF-A0A0C2VS18-F1
#
_cell.length_a   1.000
_cell.length_b   1.000
_cell.length_c   1.000
_cell.angle_alpha   90.00
_cell.angle_beta   90.00
_cell.angle_gamma   90.00
#
_symmetry.space_group_name_H-M   'P 1'
#
loop_
_entity.id
_entity.type
_entity.pdbx_description
1 polymer ?
#
loop_
_entity_poly.entity_id
_entity_poly.type
_entity_poly.pdbx_seq_one_letter_code
_entity_poly.pdbx_strand_id
1 'polypeptide(L)'
;MNELYMWIGIALLAIALIDFIWTTLWVEGGAGPVTNTFSNGVWRVMKGISMGNSSILSLAGPLILVMTIIIWVIMFWAGWTLIFASQFGSLFNTQNGLPADFMDHIYFTGYVFFTLGNGEIVPNGDNWKILTTLATGTGMFSITFAVTYLLSVLSAVTQKRAFAQSVSGVGKSGTDIVTSAWNGRDLHNLDLLLNSFSTELSKLTAQHQAYPILHHYHSINSETEGVVAVSTLDEALTLIEKGVHKKAWPNALLLKETRSSVEDYLNTLNGTFIRSSKHAPPVPDLAELNKEGIPVVGENEFQAAVEQLSSRRKKLLGLIEDNKSNWPGS
;
A
#
# COMPACT_ATOMS: atom_id res chain seq x y z
N MET A 1 14.34 38.15 19.88
CA MET A 1 13.80 37.26 18.85
C MET A 1 14.93 36.35 18.41
N ASN A 2 14.80 35.05 18.62
CA ASN A 2 15.71 34.03 18.11
C ASN A 2 15.25 33.64 16.71
N GLU A 3 15.72 34.40 15.71
CA GLU A 3 15.35 34.21 14.30
C GLU A 3 15.63 32.79 13.81
N LEU A 4 16.64 32.13 14.37
CA LEU A 4 16.97 30.74 14.06
C LEU A 4 15.81 29.79 14.39
N TYR A 5 15.19 29.91 15.57
CA TYR A 5 14.06 29.06 15.96
C TYR A 5 12.84 29.31 15.08
N MET A 6 12.58 30.57 14.72
CA MET A 6 11.50 30.91 13.81
C MET A 6 11.70 30.24 12.44
N TRP A 7 12.88 30.41 11.83
CA TRP A 7 13.16 29.86 10.51
C TRP A 7 13.18 28.33 10.50
N ILE A 8 13.75 27.69 11.52
CA ILE A 8 13.71 26.22 11.65
C ILE A 8 12.27 25.74 11.83
N GLY A 9 11.48 26.41 12.67
CA GLY A 9 10.08 26.07 12.88
C GLY A 9 9.25 26.16 11.59
N ILE A 10 9.37 27.27 10.85
CA ILE A 10 8.71 27.45 9.56
C ILE A 10 9.15 26.40 8.55
N ALA A 11 10.46 26.13 8.44
CA ALA A 11 10.98 25.11 7.53
C ALA A 11 10.44 23.72 7.89
N LEU A 12 10.39 23.38 9.17
CA LEU A 12 9.88 22.09 9.65
C LEU A 12 8.38 21.94 9.35
N LEU A 13 7.58 22.99 9.57
CA LEU A 13 6.16 23.00 9.20
C LEU A 13 5.96 22.86 7.69
N ALA A 14 6.76 23.55 6.88
CA ALA A 14 6.68 23.47 5.43
C ALA A 14 7.04 22.07 4.93
N ILE A 15 8.12 21.46 5.44
CA ILE A 15 8.51 20.08 5.10
C ILE A 15 7.41 19.10 5.53
N ALA A 16 6.88 19.24 6.75
CA ALA A 16 5.80 18.39 7.24
C ALA A 16 4.55 18.50 6.37
N LEU A 17 4.14 19.72 6.01
CA LEU A 17 2.98 19.97 5.17
C LEU A 17 3.16 19.43 3.75
N ILE A 18 4.33 19.65 3.15
CA ILE A 18 4.65 19.12 1.81
C ILE A 18 4.63 17.60 1.83
N ASP A 19 5.30 16.96 2.80
CA ASP A 19 5.34 15.49 2.90
C ASP A 19 3.95 14.89 3.15
N PHE A 20 3.17 15.56 4.01
CA PHE A 20 1.80 15.17 4.33
C PHE A 20 0.88 15.27 3.10
N ILE A 21 0.87 16.40 2.39
CA ILE A 21 0.05 16.59 1.19
C ILE A 21 0.50 15.63 0.09
N TRP A 22 1.80 15.46 -0.11
CA TRP A 22 2.34 14.54 -1.11
C TRP A 22 1.88 13.11 -0.83
N THR A 23 2.03 12.64 0.40
CA THR A 23 1.71 11.26 0.77
C THR A 23 0.20 10.98 0.76
N THR A 24 -0.63 11.98 1.08
CA THR A 24 -2.08 11.76 1.26
C THR A 24 -2.93 12.16 0.05
N LEU A 25 -2.50 13.16 -0.73
CA LEU A 25 -3.30 13.73 -1.83
C LEU A 25 -2.68 13.48 -3.22
N TRP A 26 -1.36 13.28 -3.32
CA TRP A 26 -0.72 13.07 -4.62
C TRP A 26 -0.69 11.58 -5.01
N VAL A 27 -1.76 11.13 -5.65
CA VAL A 27 -1.94 9.73 -6.09
C VAL A 27 -0.83 9.22 -7.02
N GLU A 28 -0.27 10.07 -7.89
CA GLU A 28 0.81 9.69 -8.81
C GLU A 28 2.22 9.85 -8.23
N GLY A 29 2.36 10.54 -7.09
CA GLY A 29 3.66 10.97 -6.56
C GLY A 29 4.36 9.95 -5.67
N GLY A 30 3.68 8.86 -5.30
CA GLY A 30 4.18 7.91 -4.30
C GLY A 30 4.22 8.51 -2.88
N ALA A 31 4.99 7.89 -1.99
CA ALA A 31 5.18 8.41 -0.64
C ALA A 31 6.09 9.65 -0.64
N GLY A 32 5.77 10.65 0.18
CA GLY A 32 6.58 11.86 0.33
C GLY A 32 8.01 11.54 0.81
N PRO A 33 8.99 12.45 0.64
CA PRO A 33 10.40 12.15 0.91
C PRO A 33 10.70 11.69 2.33
N VAL A 34 10.06 12.28 3.34
CA VAL A 34 10.23 11.93 4.75
C VAL A 34 9.56 10.58 5.01
N THR A 35 8.31 10.43 4.57
CA THR A 35 7.56 9.19 4.74
C THR A 35 8.26 8.02 4.05
N ASN A 36 8.74 8.19 2.83
CA ASN A 36 9.41 7.15 2.05
C ASN A 36 10.74 6.73 2.69
N THR A 37 11.56 7.68 3.13
CA THR A 37 12.84 7.40 3.79
C THR A 37 12.62 6.64 5.09
N PHE A 38 11.66 7.11 5.89
CA PHE A 38 11.32 6.52 7.17
C PHE A 38 10.71 5.11 7.01
N SER A 39 9.73 4.95 6.13
CA SER A 39 9.07 3.67 5.86
C SER A 39 10.05 2.60 5.39
N ASN A 40 10.95 2.95 4.48
CA ASN A 40 12.01 2.05 4.02
C ASN A 40 12.99 1.69 5.13
N GLY A 41 13.30 2.63 6.03
CA GLY A 41 14.13 2.38 7.21
C GLY A 41 13.48 1.34 8.13
N VAL A 42 12.23 1.55 8.51
CA VAL A 42 11.45 0.61 9.34
C VAL A 42 11.33 -0.74 8.66
N TRP A 43 11.03 -0.77 7.36
CA TRP A 43 10.96 -1.99 6.57
C TRP A 43 12.26 -2.80 6.61
N ARG A 44 13.43 -2.16 6.40
CA ARG A 44 14.73 -2.83 6.47
C ARG A 44 15.00 -3.42 7.85
N VAL A 45 14.69 -2.69 8.91
CA VAL A 45 14.84 -3.16 10.29
C VAL A 45 13.94 -4.37 10.54
N MET A 46 12.66 -4.29 10.16
CA MET A 46 11.71 -5.39 10.29
C MET A 46 12.12 -6.62 9.49
N LYS A 47 12.61 -6.44 8.25
CA LYS A 47 13.10 -7.53 7.40
C LYS A 47 14.33 -8.21 8.00
N GLY A 48 15.22 -7.45 8.64
CA GLY A 48 16.38 -7.96 9.38
C GLY A 48 15.99 -8.75 10.64
N ILE A 49 15.05 -8.24 11.43
CA ILE A 49 14.58 -8.89 12.67
C ILE A 49 13.75 -10.13 12.38
N SER A 50 12.96 -10.13 11.30
CA SER A 50 12.06 -11.22 10.93
C SER A 50 12.77 -12.58 10.86
N MET A 51 14.05 -12.65 10.46
CA MET A 51 14.81 -13.91 10.30
C MET A 51 14.04 -15.05 9.59
N GLY A 52 13.03 -14.73 8.76
CA GLY A 52 12.18 -15.72 8.09
C GLY A 52 10.78 -15.91 8.68
N ASN A 53 10.46 -15.31 9.83
CA ASN A 53 9.13 -15.36 10.43
C ASN A 53 8.17 -14.40 9.70
N SER A 54 7.17 -14.98 9.03
CA SER A 54 6.13 -14.28 8.28
C SER A 54 5.19 -13.47 9.19
N SER A 55 4.98 -13.90 10.43
CA SER A 55 4.14 -13.17 11.40
C SER A 55 4.75 -11.81 11.76
N ILE A 56 6.06 -11.72 11.92
CA ILE A 56 6.74 -10.45 12.19
C ILE A 56 6.63 -9.50 10.99
N LEU A 57 6.78 -10.05 9.77
CA LEU A 57 6.68 -9.25 8.54
C LEU A 57 5.26 -8.73 8.29
N SER A 58 4.23 -9.49 8.68
CA SER A 58 2.83 -9.05 8.61
C SER A 58 2.52 -7.80 9.45
N LEU A 59 3.31 -7.57 10.50
CA LEU A 59 3.18 -6.41 11.38
C LEU A 59 3.85 -5.13 10.83
N ALA A 60 4.67 -5.26 9.78
CA ALA A 60 5.42 -4.14 9.23
C ALA A 60 4.50 -3.05 8.64
N GLY A 61 3.50 -3.43 7.84
CA GLY A 61 2.53 -2.48 7.25
C GLY A 61 1.81 -1.63 8.30
N PRO A 62 1.10 -2.25 9.29
CA PRO A 62 0.47 -1.51 10.37
C PRO A 62 1.43 -0.63 11.17
N LEU A 63 2.63 -1.13 11.48
CA LEU A 63 3.63 -0.37 12.23
C LEU A 63 4.12 0.85 11.45
N ILE A 64 4.43 0.69 10.17
CA ILE A 64 4.86 1.80 9.29
C ILE A 64 3.77 2.87 9.22
N LEU A 65 2.51 2.46 9.10
CA LEU A 65 1.38 3.40 9.02
C LEU A 65 1.23 4.23 10.30
N VAL A 66 1.25 3.57 11.47
CA VAL A 66 1.16 4.26 12.76
C VAL A 66 2.36 5.19 12.97
N MET A 67 3.57 4.71 12.67
CA MET A 67 4.78 5.52 12.82
C MET A 67 4.83 6.71 11.86
N THR A 68 4.27 6.58 10.66
CA THR A 68 4.12 7.69 9.69
C THR A 68 3.21 8.79 10.25
N ILE A 69 2.10 8.42 10.88
CA ILE A 69 1.22 9.41 11.53
C ILE A 69 1.93 10.09 12.70
N ILE A 70 2.65 9.31 13.51
CA ILE A 70 3.39 9.84 14.66
C ILE A 70 4.46 10.83 14.20
N ILE A 71 5.22 10.53 13.15
CA ILE A 71 6.27 11.44 12.68
C ILE A 71 5.69 12.76 12.16
N TRP A 72 4.55 12.74 11.47
CA TRP A 72 3.87 13.98 11.08
C TRP A 72 3.43 14.80 12.28
N VAL A 73 2.80 14.17 13.27
CA VAL A 73 2.39 14.84 14.52
C VAL A 73 3.61 15.46 15.22
N ILE A 74 4.71 14.72 15.36
CA ILE A 74 5.94 15.22 15.99
C ILE A 74 6.52 16.40 15.19
N MET A 75 6.57 16.32 13.86
CA MET A 75 7.12 17.40 13.03
C MET A 75 6.27 18.67 13.11
N PHE A 76 4.94 18.55 13.00
CA PHE A 76 4.06 19.71 13.16
C PHE A 76 4.14 20.29 14.56
N TRP A 77 4.11 19.43 15.58
CA TRP A 77 4.20 19.86 16.98
C TRP A 77 5.52 20.59 17.27
N ALA A 78 6.65 20.00 16.88
CA ALA A 78 7.97 20.61 17.03
C ALA A 78 8.10 21.91 16.23
N GLY A 79 7.55 21.98 15.02
CA GLY A 79 7.56 23.19 14.20
C GLY A 79 6.85 24.35 14.88
N TRP A 80 5.66 24.10 15.43
CA TRP A 80 4.93 25.09 16.22
C TRP A 80 5.67 25.45 17.50
N THR A 81 6.22 24.48 18.24
CA THR A 81 7.01 24.75 19.47
C THR A 81 8.14 25.72 19.18
N LEU A 82 8.89 25.51 18.09
CA LEU A 82 10.00 26.39 17.71
C LEU A 82 9.54 27.79 17.32
N ILE A 83 8.40 27.92 16.63
CA ILE A 83 7.82 29.22 16.29
C ILE A 83 7.45 29.99 17.56
N PHE A 84 6.73 29.38 18.51
CA PHE A 84 6.39 30.06 19.75
C PHE A 84 7.62 30.36 20.61
N ALA A 85 8.60 29.45 20.66
CA ALA A 85 9.86 29.64 21.39
C ALA A 85 10.80 30.68 20.75
N SER A 86 10.48 31.17 19.53
CA SER A 86 11.33 32.13 18.82
C SER A 86 11.34 33.53 19.44
N GLN A 87 10.36 33.89 20.26
CA GLN A 87 10.32 35.20 20.90
C GLN A 87 10.09 35.05 22.40
N PHE A 88 11.01 35.63 23.18
CA PHE A 88 10.82 35.76 24.63
C PHE A 88 9.57 36.58 24.93
N GLY A 89 8.70 36.04 25.80
CA GLY A 89 7.41 36.66 26.12
C GLY A 89 6.36 36.54 25.01
N SER A 90 6.48 35.57 24.10
CA SER A 90 5.40 35.16 23.19
C SER A 90 4.22 34.56 23.96
N LEU A 91 4.51 33.84 25.04
CA LEU A 91 3.57 33.13 25.90
C LEU A 91 3.82 33.49 27.38
N PHE A 92 2.76 33.48 28.18
CA PHE A 92 2.80 33.75 29.63
C PHE A 92 2.00 32.72 30.40
N ASN A 93 2.51 32.36 31.56
CA ASN A 93 1.80 31.51 32.51
C ASN A 93 0.82 32.37 33.32
N THR A 94 -0.45 31.98 33.33
CA THR A 94 -1.54 32.74 33.97
C THR A 94 -1.49 32.71 35.50
N GLN A 95 -0.84 31.71 36.11
CA GLN A 95 -0.78 31.55 37.57
C GLN A 95 0.22 32.50 38.23
N ASN A 96 1.38 32.72 37.59
CA ASN A 96 2.47 33.53 38.16
C ASN A 96 2.79 34.78 37.33
N GLY A 97 2.21 34.95 36.13
CA GLY A 97 2.42 36.09 35.25
C GLY A 97 3.82 36.15 34.63
N LEU A 98 4.61 35.07 34.72
CA LEU A 98 5.96 35.01 34.18
C LEU A 98 5.94 34.58 32.70
N PRO A 99 6.92 35.04 31.89
CA PRO A 99 7.15 34.51 30.55
C PRO A 99 7.35 32.99 30.59
N ALA A 100 6.74 32.29 29.64
CA ALA A 100 6.83 30.84 29.51
C ALA A 100 8.28 30.36 29.29
N ASP A 101 8.66 29.27 29.94
CA ASP A 101 9.93 28.58 29.68
C ASP A 101 9.83 27.64 28.46
N PHE A 102 10.92 26.97 28.06
CA PHE A 102 10.87 26.11 26.88
C PHE A 102 9.91 24.90 27.01
N MET A 103 9.74 24.36 28.23
CA MET A 103 8.81 23.26 28.48
C MET A 103 7.37 23.74 28.42
N ASP A 104 7.10 24.95 28.90
CA ASP A 104 5.82 25.64 28.74
C ASP A 104 5.47 25.83 27.26
N HIS A 105 6.45 26.11 26.39
CA HIS A 105 6.21 26.18 24.94
C HIS A 105 5.83 24.81 24.34
N ILE A 106 6.50 23.72 24.73
CA ILE A 106 6.17 22.35 24.30
C ILE A 106 4.76 21.99 24.78
N TYR A 107 4.48 22.23 26.06
CA TYR A 107 3.19 21.95 26.67
C TYR A 107 2.08 22.77 26.01
N PHE A 108 2.29 24.08 25.82
CA PHE A 108 1.33 24.97 25.19
C PHE A 108 1.01 24.52 23.77
N THR A 109 2.02 24.29 22.93
CA THR A 109 1.75 23.89 21.55
C THR A 109 1.08 22.52 21.48
N GLY A 110 1.36 21.60 22.41
CA GLY A 110 0.63 20.34 22.52
C GLY A 110 -0.83 20.58 22.89
N TYR A 111 -1.08 21.38 23.92
CA TYR A 111 -2.42 21.77 24.36
C TYR A 111 -3.25 22.41 23.23
N VAL A 112 -2.63 23.27 22.41
CA VAL A 112 -3.28 23.94 21.27
C VAL A 112 -3.48 22.98 20.10
N PHE A 113 -2.46 22.18 19.75
CA PHE A 113 -2.46 21.27 18.61
C PHE A 113 -3.49 20.14 18.77
N PHE A 114 -3.60 19.59 19.98
CA PHE A 114 -4.60 18.58 20.33
C PHE A 114 -5.93 19.18 20.79
N THR A 115 -6.13 20.48 20.65
CA THR A 115 -7.40 21.20 20.92
C THR A 115 -7.89 21.14 22.37
N LEU A 116 -6.98 20.96 23.34
CA LEU A 116 -7.32 20.72 24.75
C LEU A 116 -7.96 21.95 25.45
N GLY A 117 -7.57 23.18 25.14
CA GLY A 117 -8.35 24.35 25.59
C GLY A 117 -8.12 24.87 27.04
N ASN A 118 -7.26 24.27 27.87
CA ASN A 118 -7.13 24.59 29.31
C ASN A 118 -6.80 26.05 29.69
N GLY A 119 -6.07 26.81 28.86
CA GLY A 119 -5.81 28.24 29.09
C GLY A 119 -4.79 28.58 30.18
N GLU A 120 -4.03 27.61 30.70
CA GLU A 120 -2.99 27.84 31.72
C GLU A 120 -1.85 28.73 31.20
N ILE A 121 -1.51 28.58 29.92
CA ILE A 121 -0.54 29.40 29.21
C ILE A 121 -1.27 30.12 28.09
N VAL A 122 -1.05 31.44 27.98
CA VAL A 122 -1.76 32.31 27.03
C VAL A 122 -0.80 33.07 26.12
N PRO A 123 -1.16 33.28 24.84
CA PRO A 123 -0.38 34.10 23.92
C PRO A 123 -0.43 35.59 24.31
N ASN A 124 0.71 36.25 24.28
CA ASN A 124 0.85 37.66 24.61
C ASN A 124 0.95 38.53 23.34
N GLY A 125 -0.18 39.12 22.96
CA GLY A 125 -0.32 40.00 21.80
C GLY A 125 -1.08 39.35 20.65
N ASP A 126 -1.62 40.19 19.76
CA ASP A 126 -2.58 39.73 18.75
C ASP A 126 -1.94 38.82 17.68
N ASN A 127 -0.67 39.04 17.35
CA ASN A 127 0.06 38.17 16.42
C ASN A 127 0.15 36.73 16.95
N TRP A 128 0.45 36.55 18.24
CA TRP A 128 0.57 35.23 18.87
C TRP A 128 -0.79 34.56 19.05
N LYS A 129 -1.86 35.33 19.24
CA LYS A 129 -3.24 34.80 19.21
C LYS A 129 -3.59 34.24 17.84
N ILE A 130 -3.28 34.96 16.76
CA ILE A 130 -3.52 34.49 15.39
C ILE A 130 -2.72 33.22 15.11
N LEU A 131 -1.43 33.18 15.48
CA LEU A 131 -0.60 31.98 15.34
C LEU A 131 -1.15 30.81 16.17
N THR A 132 -1.73 31.08 17.34
CA THR A 132 -2.40 30.04 18.15
C THR A 132 -3.58 29.45 17.40
N THR A 133 -4.43 30.29 16.79
CA THR A 133 -5.54 29.82 15.95
C THR A 133 -5.06 28.98 14.77
N LEU A 134 -3.98 29.41 14.09
CA LEU A 134 -3.39 28.64 12.98
C LEU A 134 -2.82 27.30 13.46
N ALA A 135 -2.18 27.26 14.63
CA ALA A 135 -1.67 26.04 15.23
C ALA A 135 -2.80 25.07 15.60
N THR A 136 -3.89 25.57 16.20
CA THR A 136 -5.10 24.76 16.48
C THR A 136 -5.68 24.20 15.19
N GLY A 137 -5.86 25.04 14.17
CA GLY A 137 -6.41 24.62 12.88
C GLY A 137 -5.53 23.57 12.20
N THR A 138 -4.22 23.74 12.25
CA THR A 138 -3.26 22.78 11.71
C THR A 138 -3.34 21.44 12.44
N GLY A 139 -3.41 21.44 13.78
CA GLY A 139 -3.53 20.23 14.57
C GLY A 139 -4.83 19.47 14.32
N MET A 140 -5.95 20.18 14.36
CA MET A 140 -7.26 19.60 14.05
C MET A 140 -7.30 19.01 12.63
N PHE A 141 -6.84 19.75 11.62
CA PHE A 141 -6.80 19.29 10.23
C PHE A 141 -5.91 18.05 10.08
N SER A 142 -4.70 18.09 10.64
CA SER A 142 -3.72 17.00 10.50
C SER A 142 -4.20 15.72 11.17
N ILE A 143 -4.76 15.79 12.38
CA ILE A 143 -5.29 14.62 13.09
C ILE A 143 -6.50 14.03 12.34
N THR A 144 -7.42 14.88 11.90
CA THR A 144 -8.62 14.44 11.15
C THR A 144 -8.22 13.69 9.89
N PHE A 145 -7.35 14.28 9.07
CA PHE A 145 -6.83 13.63 7.87
C PHE A 145 -6.01 12.39 8.16
N ALA A 146 -5.20 12.36 9.23
CA ALA A 146 -4.44 11.18 9.60
C ALA A 146 -5.37 10.00 9.93
N VAL A 147 -6.47 10.24 10.65
CA VAL A 147 -7.49 9.22 10.93
C VAL A 147 -8.20 8.79 9.64
N THR A 148 -8.58 9.73 8.78
CA THR A 148 -9.20 9.41 7.46
C THR A 148 -8.25 8.58 6.60
N TYR A 149 -6.98 8.94 6.52
CA TYR A 149 -5.95 8.20 5.79
C TYR A 149 -5.76 6.80 6.36
N LEU A 150 -5.67 6.65 7.69
CA LEU A 150 -5.60 5.36 8.37
C LEU A 150 -6.79 4.46 7.96
N LEU A 151 -8.01 4.98 8.01
CA LEU A 151 -9.21 4.22 7.63
C LEU A 151 -9.22 3.85 6.15
N SER A 152 -8.81 4.77 5.26
CA SER A 152 -8.70 4.51 3.82
C SER A 152 -7.68 3.41 3.51
N VAL A 153 -6.51 3.44 4.15
CA VAL A 153 -5.48 2.40 3.99
C VAL A 153 -6.00 1.06 4.51
N LEU A 154 -6.63 1.02 5.69
CA LEU A 154 -7.20 -0.23 6.22
C LEU A 154 -8.29 -0.79 5.30
N SER A 155 -9.13 0.06 4.72
CA SER A 155 -10.12 -0.36 3.74
C SER A 155 -9.49 -0.93 2.45
N ALA A 156 -8.39 -0.36 1.98
CA ALA A 156 -7.66 -0.91 0.84
C ALA A 156 -6.99 -2.25 1.17
N VAL A 157 -6.45 -2.41 2.39
CA VAL A 157 -5.91 -3.69 2.87
C VAL A 157 -6.98 -4.78 2.94
N THR A 158 -8.17 -4.46 3.44
CA THR A 158 -9.27 -5.44 3.49
C THR A 158 -9.74 -5.81 2.08
N GLN A 159 -9.81 -4.84 1.16
CA GLN A 159 -10.12 -5.11 -0.25
C GLN A 159 -9.07 -6.01 -0.92
N LYS A 160 -7.78 -5.76 -0.70
CA LYS A 160 -6.67 -6.62 -1.19
C LYS A 160 -6.86 -8.06 -0.73
N ARG A 161 -7.18 -8.26 0.56
CA ARG A 161 -7.41 -9.60 1.13
C ARG A 161 -8.67 -10.26 0.59
N ALA A 162 -9.75 -9.49 0.41
CA ALA A 162 -11.00 -9.99 -0.16
C ALA A 162 -10.81 -10.48 -1.60
N PHE A 163 -10.08 -9.72 -2.42
CA PHE A 163 -9.70 -10.16 -3.77
C PHE A 163 -8.90 -11.47 -3.73
N ALA A 164 -7.90 -11.55 -2.85
CA ALA A 164 -7.10 -12.77 -2.72
C ALA A 164 -7.95 -13.98 -2.32
N GLN A 165 -8.86 -13.81 -1.36
CA GLN A 165 -9.81 -14.83 -0.94
C GLN A 165 -10.75 -15.23 -2.07
N SER A 166 -11.24 -14.27 -2.85
CA SER A 166 -12.12 -14.51 -4.00
C SER A 166 -11.44 -15.40 -5.05
N VAL A 167 -10.19 -15.12 -5.40
CA VAL A 167 -9.41 -15.96 -6.33
C VAL A 167 -9.12 -17.33 -5.72
N SER A 168 -8.61 -17.38 -4.48
CA SER A 168 -8.26 -18.65 -3.82
C SER A 168 -9.45 -19.56 -3.54
N GLY A 169 -10.66 -18.99 -3.41
CA GLY A 169 -11.91 -19.73 -3.26
C GLY A 169 -12.36 -20.41 -4.55
N VAL A 170 -11.89 -19.96 -5.72
CA VAL A 170 -12.10 -20.64 -7.01
C VAL A 170 -11.07 -21.73 -7.22
N GLY A 171 -9.80 -21.48 -6.88
CA GLY A 171 -8.72 -22.47 -6.99
C GLY A 171 -7.42 -21.97 -6.39
N LYS A 172 -6.55 -22.91 -5.96
CA LYS A 172 -5.26 -22.58 -5.32
C LYS A 172 -4.12 -22.50 -6.34
N SER A 173 -4.29 -23.13 -7.49
CA SER A 173 -3.39 -23.06 -8.65
C SER A 173 -4.12 -22.55 -9.89
N GLY A 174 -3.36 -22.12 -10.91
CA GLY A 174 -3.95 -21.75 -12.20
C GLY A 174 -4.71 -22.92 -12.84
N THR A 175 -4.18 -24.14 -12.68
CA THR A 175 -4.82 -25.37 -13.14
C THR A 175 -6.14 -25.61 -12.42
N ASP A 176 -6.18 -25.46 -11.09
CA ASP A 176 -7.38 -25.64 -10.27
C ASP A 176 -8.51 -24.70 -10.71
N ILE A 177 -8.19 -23.45 -11.04
CA ILE A 177 -9.17 -22.47 -11.51
C ILE A 177 -9.77 -22.93 -12.84
N VAL A 178 -8.94 -23.37 -13.78
CA VAL A 178 -9.38 -23.78 -15.11
C VAL A 178 -10.20 -25.08 -15.04
N THR A 179 -9.78 -26.05 -14.23
CA THR A 179 -10.54 -27.30 -14.03
C THR A 179 -11.87 -27.05 -13.32
N SER A 180 -11.88 -26.22 -12.28
CA SER A 180 -13.11 -25.89 -11.53
C SER A 180 -14.12 -25.09 -12.36
N ALA A 181 -13.66 -24.30 -13.33
CA ALA A 181 -14.52 -23.54 -14.23
C ALA A 181 -15.07 -24.36 -15.41
N TRP A 182 -14.56 -25.57 -15.66
CA TRP A 182 -15.00 -26.40 -16.78
C TRP A 182 -16.42 -26.94 -16.57
N ASN A 183 -17.34 -26.60 -17.49
CA ASN A 183 -18.73 -27.08 -17.44
C ASN A 183 -19.00 -28.33 -18.29
N GLY A 184 -17.94 -28.96 -18.81
CA GLY A 184 -18.02 -30.09 -19.75
C GLY A 184 -18.07 -29.70 -21.23
N ARG A 185 -18.16 -28.40 -21.56
CA ARG A 185 -18.19 -27.90 -22.95
C ARG A 185 -17.28 -26.70 -23.19
N ASP A 186 -17.30 -25.73 -22.29
CA ASP A 186 -16.55 -24.49 -22.38
C ASP A 186 -16.26 -23.92 -20.98
N LEU A 187 -15.56 -22.79 -20.93
CA LEU A 187 -15.18 -22.09 -19.71
C LEU A 187 -16.08 -20.86 -19.40
N HIS A 188 -17.30 -20.77 -19.94
CA HIS A 188 -18.18 -19.61 -19.71
C HIS A 188 -18.61 -19.45 -18.25
N ASN A 189 -18.46 -20.47 -17.39
CA ASN A 189 -18.64 -20.31 -15.94
C ASN A 189 -17.66 -19.28 -15.34
N LEU A 190 -16.54 -19.00 -16.02
CA LEU A 190 -15.56 -18.02 -15.59
C LEU A 190 -15.98 -16.59 -15.96
N ASP A 191 -16.96 -16.36 -16.84
CA ASP A 191 -17.29 -15.02 -17.36
C ASP A 191 -17.61 -14.02 -16.23
N LEU A 192 -18.50 -14.38 -15.31
CA LEU A 192 -18.83 -13.51 -14.18
C LEU A 192 -17.64 -13.27 -13.25
N LEU A 193 -16.78 -14.29 -13.07
CA LEU A 193 -15.59 -14.20 -12.23
C LEU A 193 -14.54 -13.30 -12.87
N LEU A 194 -14.29 -13.41 -14.18
CA LEU A 194 -13.37 -12.53 -14.93
C LEU A 194 -13.81 -11.06 -14.81
N ASN A 195 -15.11 -10.78 -14.98
CA ASN A 195 -15.64 -9.43 -14.83
C ASN A 195 -15.43 -8.89 -13.40
N SER A 196 -15.69 -9.71 -12.37
CA SER A 196 -15.45 -9.31 -10.96
C SER A 196 -13.97 -9.10 -10.69
N PHE A 197 -13.11 -10.04 -11.08
CA PHE A 197 -11.67 -9.96 -10.88
C PHE A 197 -11.05 -8.76 -11.59
N SER A 198 -11.46 -8.47 -12.83
CA SER A 198 -11.00 -7.28 -13.56
C SER A 198 -11.37 -5.98 -12.82
N THR A 199 -12.62 -5.88 -12.35
CA THR A 199 -13.12 -4.71 -11.61
C THR A 199 -12.38 -4.54 -10.27
N GLU A 200 -12.26 -5.62 -9.50
CA GLU A 200 -11.57 -5.60 -8.21
C GLU A 200 -10.08 -5.31 -8.36
N LEU A 201 -9.42 -5.87 -9.36
CA LEU A 201 -8.00 -5.66 -9.62
C LEU A 201 -7.73 -4.23 -10.11
N SER A 202 -8.60 -3.66 -10.95
CA SER A 202 -8.51 -2.26 -11.35
C SER A 202 -8.63 -1.32 -10.15
N LYS A 203 -9.57 -1.60 -9.23
CA LYS A 203 -9.72 -0.86 -7.97
C LYS A 203 -8.48 -1.00 -7.10
N LEU A 204 -7.92 -2.22 -6.99
CA LEU A 204 -6.72 -2.48 -6.21
C LEU A 204 -5.49 -1.77 -6.81
N THR A 205 -5.37 -1.71 -8.13
CA THR A 205 -4.33 -0.95 -8.83
C THR A 205 -4.41 0.54 -8.49
N ALA A 206 -5.59 1.14 -8.59
CA ALA A 206 -5.81 2.54 -8.20
C ALA A 206 -5.50 2.79 -6.71
N GLN A 207 -5.86 1.84 -5.83
CA GLN A 207 -5.53 1.91 -4.41
C GLN A 207 -4.02 1.81 -4.14
N HIS A 208 -3.28 1.00 -4.88
CA HIS A 208 -1.82 0.91 -4.76
C HIS A 208 -1.11 2.20 -5.20
N GLN A 209 -1.66 2.90 -6.19
CA GLN A 209 -1.17 4.24 -6.57
C GLN A 209 -1.46 5.26 -5.47
N ALA A 210 -2.70 5.31 -4.99
CA ALA A 210 -3.11 6.25 -3.93
C ALA A 210 -2.44 5.98 -2.58
N TYR A 211 -2.15 4.71 -2.27
CA TYR A 211 -1.62 4.28 -0.98
C TYR A 211 -0.39 3.37 -1.17
N PRO A 212 0.80 3.94 -1.48
CA PRO A 212 2.02 3.16 -1.71
C PRO A 212 2.41 2.27 -0.53
N ILE A 213 2.01 2.66 0.68
CA ILE A 213 2.21 1.91 1.92
C ILE A 213 1.61 0.49 1.88
N LEU A 214 0.63 0.23 0.99
CA LEU A 214 0.04 -1.10 0.78
C LEU A 214 1.07 -2.16 0.39
N HIS A 215 2.21 -1.76 -0.19
CA HIS A 215 3.30 -2.68 -0.50
C HIS A 215 3.85 -3.38 0.76
N HIS A 216 3.86 -2.71 1.91
CA HIS A 216 4.36 -3.28 3.18
C HIS A 216 3.34 -4.13 3.93
N TYR A 217 2.12 -4.28 3.40
CA TYR A 217 1.08 -5.12 3.99
C TYR A 217 1.16 -6.54 3.44
N HIS A 218 1.73 -7.42 4.25
CA HIS A 218 1.85 -8.86 3.99
C HIS A 218 0.83 -9.65 4.80
N SER A 219 0.34 -10.74 4.21
CA SER A 219 -0.46 -11.72 4.93
C SER A 219 0.36 -12.93 5.34
N ILE A 220 -0.01 -13.53 6.47
CA ILE A 220 0.60 -14.78 6.95
C ILE A 220 0.10 -15.97 6.13
N ASN A 221 -1.18 -15.92 5.69
CA ASN A 221 -1.80 -16.99 4.91
C ASN A 221 -1.74 -16.65 3.41
N SER A 222 -1.22 -17.57 2.60
CA SER A 222 -1.13 -17.46 1.14
C SER A 222 -2.49 -17.23 0.48
N GLU A 223 -3.58 -17.76 1.04
CA GLU A 223 -4.96 -17.58 0.53
C GLU A 223 -5.47 -16.13 0.66
N THR A 224 -4.76 -15.30 1.44
CA THR A 224 -5.08 -13.89 1.64
C THR A 224 -3.98 -12.96 1.11
N GLU A 225 -2.97 -13.52 0.44
CA GLU A 225 -1.88 -12.75 -0.14
C GLU A 225 -2.21 -12.33 -1.57
N GLY A 226 -2.33 -11.02 -1.79
CA GLY A 226 -2.75 -10.46 -3.07
C GLY A 226 -1.81 -10.83 -4.22
N VAL A 227 -0.50 -10.88 -3.97
CA VAL A 227 0.48 -11.25 -5.01
C VAL A 227 0.33 -12.71 -5.43
N VAL A 228 0.04 -13.61 -4.49
CA VAL A 228 -0.19 -15.03 -4.81
C VAL A 228 -1.47 -15.13 -5.65
N ALA A 229 -2.56 -14.50 -5.23
CA ALA A 229 -3.81 -14.49 -5.98
C ALA A 229 -3.67 -13.92 -7.41
N VAL A 230 -2.97 -12.79 -7.57
CA VAL A 230 -2.70 -12.23 -8.91
C VAL A 230 -1.87 -13.20 -9.76
N SER A 231 -0.90 -13.89 -9.17
CA SER A 231 -0.10 -14.89 -9.88
C SER A 231 -0.92 -16.12 -10.27
N THR A 232 -1.79 -16.61 -9.38
CA THR A 232 -2.71 -17.72 -9.66
C THR A 232 -3.66 -17.37 -10.80
N LEU A 233 -4.26 -16.17 -10.75
CA LEU A 233 -5.11 -15.67 -11.82
C LEU A 233 -4.33 -15.53 -13.14
N ASP A 234 -3.12 -15.00 -13.12
CA ASP A 234 -2.30 -14.86 -14.34
C ASP A 234 -1.91 -16.19 -14.98
N GLU A 235 -1.65 -17.22 -14.16
CA GLU A 235 -1.39 -18.58 -14.62
C GLU A 235 -2.65 -19.21 -15.23
N ALA A 236 -3.83 -19.02 -14.61
CA ALA A 236 -5.10 -19.47 -15.18
C ALA A 236 -5.36 -18.81 -16.55
N LEU A 237 -5.16 -17.48 -16.67
CA LEU A 237 -5.30 -16.77 -17.94
C LEU A 237 -4.31 -17.29 -18.99
N THR A 238 -3.08 -17.61 -18.59
CA THR A 238 -2.06 -18.17 -19.48
C THR A 238 -2.44 -19.57 -19.98
N LEU A 239 -2.94 -20.43 -19.08
CA LEU A 239 -3.48 -21.75 -19.44
C LEU A 239 -4.64 -21.63 -20.43
N ILE A 240 -5.55 -20.69 -20.25
CA ILE A 240 -6.69 -20.49 -21.15
C ILE A 240 -6.22 -19.96 -22.51
N GLU A 241 -5.44 -18.86 -22.53
CA GLU A 241 -5.03 -18.19 -23.76
C GLU A 241 -4.06 -19.01 -24.63
N LYS A 242 -3.19 -19.79 -24.00
CA LYS A 242 -2.10 -20.52 -24.68
C LYS A 242 -2.30 -22.03 -24.67
N GLY A 243 -3.01 -22.58 -23.69
CA GLY A 243 -3.16 -24.02 -23.47
C GLY A 243 -4.47 -24.59 -23.98
N VAL A 244 -5.58 -23.84 -23.94
CA VAL A 244 -6.93 -24.33 -24.30
C VAL A 244 -7.32 -23.91 -25.71
N HIS A 245 -7.98 -24.81 -26.46
CA HIS A 245 -8.52 -24.50 -27.78
C HIS A 245 -9.58 -23.38 -27.72
N LYS A 246 -9.49 -22.42 -28.64
CA LYS A 246 -10.37 -21.22 -28.70
C LYS A 246 -11.87 -21.48 -28.62
N LYS A 247 -12.35 -22.65 -29.05
CA LYS A 247 -13.78 -23.02 -29.00
C LYS A 247 -14.30 -23.19 -27.57
N ALA A 248 -13.41 -23.50 -26.63
CA ALA A 248 -13.72 -23.73 -25.22
C ALA A 248 -13.42 -22.50 -24.33
N TRP A 249 -12.96 -21.39 -24.92
CA TRP A 249 -12.64 -20.19 -24.16
C TRP A 249 -13.87 -19.59 -23.45
N PRO A 250 -13.66 -18.86 -22.34
CA PRO A 250 -14.65 -17.93 -21.83
C PRO A 250 -14.84 -16.78 -22.83
N ASN A 251 -15.66 -15.79 -22.46
CA ASN A 251 -15.81 -14.57 -23.25
C ASN A 251 -14.45 -13.90 -23.53
N ALA A 252 -14.08 -13.78 -24.81
CA ALA A 252 -12.78 -13.27 -25.21
C ALA A 252 -12.53 -11.81 -24.83
N LEU A 253 -13.58 -10.99 -24.67
CA LEU A 253 -13.44 -9.60 -24.21
C LEU A 253 -13.09 -9.57 -22.73
N LEU A 254 -13.77 -10.37 -21.90
CA LEU A 254 -13.49 -10.47 -20.47
C LEU A 254 -12.10 -11.06 -20.20
N LEU A 255 -11.68 -12.04 -21.00
CA LEU A 255 -10.33 -12.60 -20.94
C LEU A 255 -9.27 -11.52 -21.20
N LYS A 256 -9.45 -10.75 -22.28
CA LYS A 256 -8.55 -9.65 -22.65
C LYS A 256 -8.52 -8.54 -21.60
N GLU A 257 -9.68 -8.15 -21.07
CA GLU A 257 -9.81 -7.13 -20.03
C GLU A 257 -9.07 -7.56 -18.76
N THR A 258 -9.32 -8.77 -18.27
CA THR A 258 -8.66 -9.30 -17.07
C THR A 258 -7.15 -9.37 -17.25
N ARG A 259 -6.67 -9.79 -18.43
CA ARG A 259 -5.24 -9.83 -18.76
C ARG A 259 -4.59 -8.44 -18.71
N SER A 260 -5.29 -7.42 -19.23
CA SER A 260 -4.88 -6.02 -19.16
C SER A 260 -4.86 -5.53 -17.72
N SER A 261 -5.89 -5.81 -16.93
CA SER A 261 -5.97 -5.41 -15.51
C SER A 261 -4.82 -6.00 -14.68
N VAL A 262 -4.41 -7.24 -14.95
CA VAL A 262 -3.21 -7.83 -14.31
C VAL A 262 -1.93 -7.12 -14.78
N GLU A 263 -1.82 -6.76 -16.07
CA GLU A 263 -0.67 -6.01 -16.57
C GLU A 263 -0.54 -4.63 -15.91
N ASP A 264 -1.65 -3.89 -15.77
CA ASP A 264 -1.68 -2.58 -15.11
C ASP A 264 -1.29 -2.67 -13.64
N TYR A 265 -1.75 -3.71 -12.94
CA TYR A 265 -1.32 -4.02 -11.57
C TYR A 265 0.19 -4.25 -11.49
N LEU A 266 0.73 -5.09 -12.38
CA LEU A 266 2.17 -5.38 -12.43
C LEU A 266 3.02 -4.15 -12.78
N ASN A 267 2.54 -3.29 -13.67
CA ASN A 267 3.23 -2.06 -14.04
C ASN A 267 3.27 -1.07 -12.87
N THR A 268 2.17 -0.96 -12.12
CA THR A 268 2.08 -0.13 -10.90
C THR A 268 3.06 -0.61 -9.83
N LEU A 269 3.19 -1.92 -9.62
CA LEU A 269 4.13 -2.47 -8.63
C LEU A 269 5.61 -2.36 -9.06
N ASN A 270 5.92 -2.45 -10.35
CA ASN A 270 7.32 -2.36 -10.81
C ASN A 270 7.94 -0.96 -10.65
N GLY A 271 7.14 0.11 -10.64
CA GLY A 271 7.63 1.48 -10.47
C GLY A 271 8.26 1.74 -9.10
N THR A 272 8.02 0.87 -8.12
CA THR A 272 8.38 1.07 -6.71
C THR A 272 9.05 -0.18 -6.14
N PHE A 273 10.31 -0.47 -6.51
CA PHE A 273 11.22 -1.38 -5.75
C PHE A 273 11.34 -2.86 -6.14
N ILE A 274 10.65 -3.40 -7.15
CA ILE A 274 10.67 -4.86 -7.42
C ILE A 274 11.64 -5.27 -8.53
N ARG A 275 12.54 -6.21 -8.23
CA ARG A 275 13.42 -6.85 -9.22
C ARG A 275 12.76 -8.12 -9.75
N SER A 276 12.72 -8.26 -11.08
CA SER A 276 12.31 -9.52 -11.70
C SER A 276 13.25 -10.66 -11.28
N SER A 277 12.71 -11.87 -11.07
CA SER A 277 13.53 -13.04 -10.77
C SER A 277 14.45 -13.39 -11.95
N LYS A 278 15.60 -13.99 -11.64
CA LYS A 278 16.58 -14.43 -12.65
C LYS A 278 16.03 -15.59 -13.48
N HIS A 279 15.22 -16.44 -12.86
CA HIS A 279 14.67 -17.65 -13.45
C HIS A 279 13.17 -17.49 -13.69
N ALA A 280 12.64 -18.20 -14.70
CA ALA A 280 11.21 -18.26 -14.91
C ALA A 280 10.60 -19.32 -13.96
N PRO A 281 9.35 -19.12 -13.49
CA PRO A 281 8.65 -20.13 -12.72
C PRO A 281 8.35 -21.37 -13.58
N PRO A 282 8.08 -22.54 -12.94
CA PRO A 282 7.78 -23.80 -13.63
C PRO A 282 6.68 -23.63 -14.67
N VAL A 283 6.80 -24.25 -15.85
CA VAL A 283 5.73 -24.22 -16.85
C VAL A 283 4.54 -25.04 -16.33
N PRO A 284 3.30 -24.54 -16.41
CA PRO A 284 2.12 -25.32 -16.03
C PRO A 284 2.01 -26.62 -16.82
N ASP A 285 1.54 -27.69 -16.18
CA ASP A 285 1.30 -28.96 -16.84
C ASP A 285 -0.11 -29.02 -17.43
N LEU A 286 -0.21 -29.30 -18.73
CA LEU A 286 -1.50 -29.48 -19.41
C LEU A 286 -2.10 -30.88 -19.18
N ALA A 287 -1.33 -31.84 -18.66
CA ALA A 287 -1.79 -33.21 -18.47
C ALA A 287 -3.01 -33.30 -17.56
N GLU A 288 -3.10 -32.45 -16.55
CA GLU A 288 -4.26 -32.39 -15.65
C GLU A 288 -5.51 -31.85 -16.35
N LEU A 289 -5.37 -30.79 -17.16
CA LEU A 289 -6.49 -30.27 -17.96
C LEU A 289 -7.00 -31.29 -18.97
N ASN A 290 -6.10 -32.02 -19.61
CA ASN A 290 -6.44 -33.05 -20.58
C ASN A 290 -7.18 -34.24 -19.92
N LYS A 291 -6.79 -34.62 -18.69
CA LYS A 291 -7.48 -35.67 -17.91
C LYS A 291 -8.93 -35.32 -17.60
N GLU A 292 -9.22 -34.04 -17.35
CA GLU A 292 -10.57 -33.51 -17.11
C GLU A 292 -11.39 -33.30 -18.41
N GLY A 293 -10.85 -33.71 -19.56
CA GLY A 293 -11.52 -33.61 -20.85
C GLY A 293 -11.54 -32.20 -21.46
N ILE A 294 -10.69 -31.30 -20.96
CA ILE A 294 -10.55 -29.95 -21.50
C ILE A 294 -9.73 -30.02 -22.79
N PRO A 295 -10.20 -29.42 -23.90
CA PRO A 295 -9.50 -29.50 -25.18
C PRO A 295 -8.24 -28.62 -25.14
N VAL A 296 -7.06 -29.24 -25.00
CA VAL A 296 -5.77 -28.56 -24.93
C VAL A 296 -4.95 -28.66 -26.22
N VAL A 297 -4.05 -27.70 -26.44
CA VAL A 297 -3.05 -27.73 -27.52
C VAL A 297 -1.91 -28.72 -27.19
N GLY A 298 -1.02 -28.97 -28.16
CA GLY A 298 0.14 -29.84 -27.93
C GLY A 298 1.15 -29.25 -26.94
N GLU A 299 1.79 -30.08 -26.12
CA GLU A 299 2.75 -29.65 -25.09
C GLU A 299 3.88 -28.76 -25.64
N ASN A 300 4.45 -29.12 -26.80
CA ASN A 300 5.52 -28.32 -27.43
C ASN A 300 5.03 -26.94 -27.89
N GLU A 301 3.80 -26.85 -28.39
CA GLU A 301 3.18 -25.58 -28.79
C GLU A 301 2.94 -24.70 -27.57
N PHE A 302 2.44 -25.29 -26.48
CA PHE A 302 2.22 -24.59 -25.22
C PHE A 302 3.52 -24.09 -24.60
N GLN A 303 4.56 -24.92 -24.51
CA GLN A 303 5.85 -24.53 -23.97
C GLN A 303 6.44 -23.34 -24.73
N ALA A 304 6.46 -23.38 -26.06
CA ALA A 304 6.93 -22.27 -26.89
C ALA A 304 6.11 -20.98 -26.67
N ALA A 305 4.80 -21.10 -26.48
CA ALA A 305 3.93 -19.97 -26.18
C ALA A 305 4.17 -19.38 -24.78
N VAL A 306 4.44 -20.20 -23.77
CA VAL A 306 4.77 -19.78 -22.40
C VAL A 306 6.15 -19.13 -22.33
N GLU A 307 7.11 -19.58 -23.13
CA GLU A 307 8.45 -18.95 -23.22
C GLU A 307 8.38 -17.48 -23.67
N GLN A 308 7.44 -17.14 -24.57
CA GLN A 308 7.19 -15.75 -24.97
C GLN A 308 6.70 -14.86 -23.81
N LEU A 309 6.13 -15.47 -22.76
CA LEU A 309 5.66 -14.78 -21.56
C LEU A 309 6.72 -14.74 -20.43
N SER A 310 7.94 -15.22 -20.68
CA SER A 310 9.00 -15.35 -19.67
C SER A 310 9.27 -14.05 -18.89
N SER A 311 9.30 -12.90 -19.55
CA SER A 311 9.51 -11.60 -18.89
C SER A 311 8.41 -11.28 -17.87
N ARG A 312 7.14 -11.56 -18.20
CA ARG A 312 6.00 -11.35 -17.30
C ARG A 312 6.04 -12.33 -16.14
N ARG A 313 6.28 -13.61 -16.41
CA ARG A 313 6.33 -14.66 -15.39
C ARG A 313 7.50 -14.44 -14.41
N LYS A 314 8.64 -13.93 -14.89
CA LYS A 314 9.77 -13.49 -14.04
C LYS A 314 9.42 -12.31 -13.12
N LYS A 315 8.60 -11.36 -13.59
CA LYS A 315 8.10 -10.26 -12.77
C LYS A 315 7.21 -10.78 -11.63
N LEU A 316 6.26 -11.65 -11.95
CA LEU A 316 5.39 -12.31 -10.96
C LEU A 316 6.19 -13.12 -9.94
N LEU A 317 7.17 -13.90 -10.40
CA LEU A 317 8.02 -14.67 -9.49
C LEU A 317 8.85 -13.77 -8.58
N GLY A 318 9.39 -12.66 -9.09
CA GLY A 318 10.09 -11.67 -8.28
C GLY A 318 9.20 -11.06 -7.18
N LEU A 319 7.91 -10.83 -7.47
CA LEU A 319 6.94 -10.39 -6.47
C LEU A 319 6.70 -11.45 -5.40
N ILE A 320 6.54 -12.71 -5.78
CA ILE A 320 6.34 -13.83 -4.85
C ILE A 320 7.56 -14.02 -3.94
N GLU A 321 8.77 -13.96 -4.51
CA GLU A 321 10.04 -14.07 -3.78
C GLU A 321 10.22 -12.93 -2.76
N ASP A 322 9.91 -11.68 -3.13
CA ASP A 322 10.01 -10.55 -2.18
C ASP A 322 8.99 -10.66 -1.04
N ASN A 323 7.82 -11.23 -1.32
CA ASN A 323 6.80 -11.58 -0.33
C ASN A 323 7.12 -12.84 0.49
N LYS A 324 8.26 -13.52 0.25
CA LYS A 324 8.61 -14.81 0.87
C LYS A 324 7.49 -15.86 0.78
N SER A 325 6.74 -15.83 -0.33
CA SER A 325 5.66 -16.76 -0.62
C SER A 325 6.13 -17.84 -1.62
N ASN A 326 5.35 -18.91 -1.75
CA ASN A 326 5.60 -19.94 -2.76
C ASN A 326 4.85 -19.64 -4.06
N TRP A 327 5.33 -20.20 -5.17
CA TRP A 327 4.62 -20.13 -6.44
C TRP A 327 3.29 -20.90 -6.34
N PRO A 328 2.18 -20.40 -6.90
CA PRO A 328 0.92 -21.13 -6.85
C PRO A 328 1.04 -22.47 -7.58
N GLY A 329 0.76 -23.57 -6.88
CA GLY A 329 0.87 -24.94 -7.40
C GLY A 329 2.26 -25.59 -7.28
N SER A 330 3.24 -24.93 -6.64
CA SER A 330 4.52 -25.54 -6.24
C SER A 330 4.49 -26.10 -4.82
#